data_AF-A0A1G0KU02-F1
#
_entry.id   AF-A0A1G0KU02-F1
#
_cell.length_a   1.000
_cell.length_b   1.000
_cell.length_c   1.000
_cell.angle_alpha   90.00
_cell.angle_beta   90.00
_cell.angle_gamma   90.00
#
_symmetry.space_group_name_H-M   'P 1'
#
loop_
_entity.id
_entity.type
_entity.pdbx_description
1 polymer ?
#
loop_
_entity_poly.entity_id
_entity_poly.type
_entity_poly.pdbx_seq_one_letter_code
_entity_poly.pdbx_strand_id
1 'polypeptide(L)'
;MNTPKPLELVVAAHATNEFADGSDYAVLTADQALIDNLTRLLRVCQENGLESVSVTYYLRWDREEALRIQGDSLRVMAHGAFWVEAHPKNCDWGVETESIDMDLLLKVVQEGEKDLGESSDFRWSNGRLFFAPGAGADYLIEKIEEDGEEVSDE
;
A
#
# COMPACT_ATOMS: atom_id res chain seq x y z
N MET A 1 -20.30 2.10 16.12
CA MET A 1 -19.04 1.57 15.56
C MET A 1 -18.03 2.71 15.66
N ASN A 2 -16.83 2.47 16.22
CA ASN A 2 -15.81 3.51 16.27
C ASN A 2 -15.23 3.67 14.86
N THR A 3 -15.29 4.88 14.31
CA THR A 3 -14.60 5.22 13.06
C THR A 3 -13.09 5.11 13.32
N PRO A 4 -12.34 4.40 12.46
CA PRO A 4 -10.91 4.31 12.60
C PRO A 4 -10.28 5.69 12.41
N LYS A 5 -9.27 5.99 13.22
CA LYS A 5 -8.49 7.21 13.04
C LYS A 5 -7.66 7.07 11.77
N PRO A 6 -7.57 8.13 10.92
CA PRO A 6 -6.68 8.11 9.77
C PRO A 6 -5.25 7.79 10.21
N LEU A 7 -4.60 6.87 9.49
CA LEU A 7 -3.21 6.51 9.72
C LEU A 7 -2.47 6.42 8.39
N GLU A 8 -1.17 6.68 8.42
CA GLU A 8 -0.30 6.54 7.26
C GLU A 8 0.07 5.06 7.11
N LEU A 9 -0.34 4.46 5.99
CA LEU A 9 -0.02 3.10 5.60
C LEU A 9 1.06 3.15 4.52
N VAL A 10 2.22 2.59 4.83
CA VAL A 10 3.35 2.42 3.93
C VAL A 10 3.36 0.97 3.46
N VAL A 11 3.35 0.74 2.15
CA VAL A 11 3.25 -0.59 1.56
C VAL A 11 4.45 -0.80 0.66
N ALA A 12 5.16 -1.92 0.82
CA ALA A 12 6.21 -2.30 -0.12
C ALA A 12 5.68 -2.35 -1.55
N ALA A 13 6.54 -1.98 -2.49
CA ALA A 13 6.23 -1.95 -3.90
C ALA A 13 7.37 -2.55 -4.71
N HIS A 14 7.04 -2.92 -5.95
CA HIS A 14 7.99 -3.47 -6.90
C HIS A 14 7.62 -3.07 -8.33
N ALA A 15 8.61 -3.11 -9.21
CA ALA A 15 8.34 -3.06 -10.64
C ALA A 15 7.74 -4.39 -11.08
N THR A 16 6.81 -4.36 -12.04
CA THR A 16 6.22 -5.57 -12.64
C THR A 16 7.23 -6.37 -13.49
N ASN A 17 8.47 -5.88 -13.60
CA ASN A 17 9.58 -6.51 -14.30
C ASN A 17 10.78 -6.55 -13.35
N GLU A 18 11.35 -7.74 -13.14
CA GLU A 18 12.45 -7.98 -12.18
C GLU A 18 13.75 -7.24 -12.52
N PHE A 19 13.94 -6.81 -13.77
CA PHE A 19 15.13 -6.06 -14.20
C PHE A 19 14.91 -4.54 -14.20
N ALA A 20 13.71 -4.08 -13.86
CA ALA A 20 13.35 -2.69 -13.91
C ALA A 20 13.59 -1.98 -12.57
N ASP A 21 13.91 -0.70 -12.67
CA ASP A 21 13.96 0.19 -11.51
C ASP A 21 12.53 0.61 -11.15
N GLY A 22 12.10 0.28 -9.93
CA GLY A 22 10.75 0.50 -9.42
C GLY A 22 10.74 1.41 -8.19
N SER A 23 9.55 1.74 -7.72
CA SER A 23 9.38 2.31 -6.38
C SER A 23 9.54 1.19 -5.36
N ASP A 24 10.24 1.48 -4.26
CA ASP A 24 10.40 0.52 -3.17
C ASP A 24 9.14 0.44 -2.28
N TYR A 25 8.35 1.50 -2.26
CA TYR A 25 7.10 1.57 -1.51
C TYR A 25 6.12 2.60 -2.05
N ALA A 26 4.91 2.56 -1.52
CA ALA A 26 3.89 3.55 -1.72
C ALA A 26 3.22 3.90 -0.39
N VAL A 27 2.71 5.12 -0.27
CA VAL A 27 2.12 5.66 0.95
C VAL A 27 0.69 6.10 0.69
N LEU A 28 -0.24 5.48 1.40
CA LEU A 28 -1.66 5.80 1.36
C LEU A 28 -2.20 6.08 2.78
N THR A 29 -3.34 6.76 2.84
CA THR A 29 -4.05 6.99 4.11
C THR A 29 -5.04 5.85 4.35
N ALA A 30 -4.83 5.08 5.41
CA ALA A 30 -5.80 4.11 5.89
C ALA A 30 -6.81 4.83 6.79
N ASP A 31 -7.95 5.18 6.20
CA ASP A 31 -9.09 5.79 6.88
C ASP A 31 -10.41 5.09 6.53
N GLN A 32 -11.52 5.61 7.06
CA GLN A 32 -12.84 5.08 6.74
C GLN A 32 -13.19 5.23 5.26
N ALA A 33 -12.70 6.27 4.57
CA ALA A 33 -13.00 6.49 3.16
C ALA A 33 -12.35 5.42 2.27
N LEU A 34 -11.10 5.03 2.57
CA LEU A 34 -10.44 3.90 1.92
C LEU A 34 -11.25 2.61 2.15
N ILE A 35 -11.60 2.32 3.40
CA ILE A 35 -12.36 1.12 3.78
C ILE A 35 -13.70 1.05 3.05
N ASP A 36 -14.44 2.15 3.02
CA ASP A 36 -15.73 2.24 2.35
C ASP A 36 -15.56 2.03 0.84
N ASN A 37 -14.50 2.59 0.24
CA ASN A 37 -14.21 2.43 -1.18
C ASN A 37 -13.85 0.98 -1.51
N LEU A 38 -12.96 0.35 -0.74
CA LEU A 38 -12.60 -1.07 -0.89
C LEU A 38 -13.82 -1.97 -0.77
N THR A 39 -14.64 -1.76 0.27
CA THR A 39 -15.88 -2.52 0.49
C THR A 39 -16.86 -2.37 -0.67
N ARG A 40 -17.01 -1.14 -1.18
CA ARG A 40 -17.87 -0.85 -2.33
C ARG A 40 -17.36 -1.56 -3.59
N LEU A 41 -16.05 -1.52 -3.86
CA LEU A 41 -15.44 -2.16 -5.02
C LEU A 41 -15.51 -3.69 -4.95
N LEU A 42 -15.24 -4.28 -3.79
CA LEU A 42 -15.40 -5.71 -3.55
C LEU A 42 -16.83 -6.16 -3.85
N ARG A 43 -17.82 -5.39 -3.39
CA ARG A 43 -19.23 -5.64 -3.67
C ARG A 43 -19.53 -5.58 -5.16
N VAL A 44 -18.98 -4.59 -5.88
CA VAL A 44 -19.10 -4.51 -7.35
C VAL A 44 -18.54 -5.77 -8.02
N CYS A 45 -17.39 -6.26 -7.59
CA CYS A 45 -16.83 -7.52 -8.11
C CYS A 45 -17.78 -8.69 -7.89
N GLN A 46 -18.23 -8.88 -6.64
CA GLN A 46 -19.03 -10.04 -6.24
C GLN A 46 -20.44 -10.03 -6.86
N GLU A 47 -21.11 -8.87 -6.87
CA GLU A 47 -22.47 -8.76 -7.42
C GLU A 47 -22.52 -8.90 -8.94
N ASN A 48 -21.43 -8.57 -9.65
CA ASN A 48 -21.35 -8.64 -11.11
C ASN A 48 -20.53 -9.83 -11.63
N GLY A 49 -20.00 -10.68 -10.75
CA GLY A 49 -19.16 -11.82 -11.13
C GLY A 49 -17.85 -11.41 -11.83
N LEU A 50 -17.30 -10.24 -11.50
CA LEU A 50 -16.02 -9.77 -12.03
C LEU A 50 -14.88 -10.34 -11.19
N GLU A 51 -13.78 -10.72 -11.82
CA GLU A 51 -12.57 -11.15 -11.12
C GLU A 51 -11.93 -10.00 -10.32
N SER A 52 -11.90 -8.81 -10.92
CA SER A 52 -11.40 -7.59 -10.30
C SER A 52 -12.07 -6.33 -10.86
N VAL A 53 -11.92 -5.24 -10.13
CA VAL A 53 -12.26 -3.87 -10.57
C VAL A 53 -11.09 -2.96 -10.24
N SER A 54 -10.82 -1.97 -11.11
CA SER A 54 -9.87 -0.91 -10.83
C SER A 54 -10.52 0.47 -10.99
N VAL A 55 -10.09 1.41 -10.16
CA VAL A 55 -10.49 2.81 -10.23
C VAL A 55 -9.28 3.71 -10.04
N THR A 56 -9.29 4.90 -10.63
CA THR A 56 -8.27 5.91 -10.37
C THR A 56 -8.19 6.20 -8.87
N TYR A 57 -6.97 6.18 -8.32
CA TYR A 57 -6.74 6.40 -6.90
C TYR A 57 -5.37 7.05 -6.70
N TYR A 58 -5.33 8.23 -6.10
CA TYR A 58 -4.09 8.98 -5.91
C TYR A 58 -3.46 8.67 -4.55
N LEU A 59 -2.14 8.52 -4.54
CA LEU A 59 -1.30 8.30 -3.38
C LEU A 59 0.10 8.86 -3.65
N ARG A 60 1.03 8.66 -2.71
CA ARG A 60 2.43 9.05 -2.90
C ARG A 60 3.28 7.81 -3.13
N TRP A 61 4.08 7.81 -4.18
CA TRP A 61 5.08 6.76 -4.40
C TRP A 61 6.45 7.17 -3.88
N ASP A 62 7.25 6.18 -3.49
CA ASP A 62 8.68 6.36 -3.42
C ASP A 62 9.23 6.78 -4.79
N ARG A 63 10.18 7.73 -4.80
CA ARG A 63 10.83 8.26 -6.02
C ARG A 63 9.85 8.72 -7.12
N GLU A 64 8.65 9.15 -6.75
CA GLU A 64 7.57 9.52 -7.68
C GLU A 64 8.00 10.49 -8.78
N GLU A 65 8.72 11.55 -8.41
CA GLU A 65 9.20 12.57 -9.35
C GLU A 65 10.31 12.05 -10.27
N ALA A 66 11.23 11.24 -9.71
CA ALA A 66 12.35 10.67 -10.46
C ALA A 66 11.86 9.67 -11.51
N LEU A 67 10.90 8.82 -11.13
CA LEU A 67 10.27 7.83 -12.00
C LEU A 67 9.16 8.43 -12.88
N ARG A 68 8.68 9.63 -12.56
CA ARG A 68 7.54 10.30 -13.22
C ARG A 68 6.34 9.37 -13.29
N ILE A 69 5.94 8.84 -12.14
CA ILE A 69 4.81 7.90 -12.03
C ILE A 69 3.51 8.61 -12.41
N GLN A 70 2.65 7.89 -13.15
CA GLN A 70 1.36 8.36 -13.61
C GLN A 70 0.33 7.23 -13.64
N GLY A 71 -0.95 7.60 -13.62
CA GLY A 71 -2.05 6.68 -13.92
C GLY A 71 -2.41 5.75 -12.76
N ASP A 72 -2.25 6.24 -11.53
CA ASP A 72 -2.48 5.50 -10.29
C ASP A 72 -3.89 4.90 -10.23
N SER A 73 -3.96 3.60 -9.93
CA SER A 73 -5.23 2.91 -9.79
C SER A 73 -5.23 1.92 -8.64
N LEU A 74 -6.33 1.92 -7.89
CA LEU A 74 -6.62 0.95 -6.85
C LEU A 74 -7.36 -0.22 -7.47
N ARG A 75 -6.78 -1.41 -7.38
CA ARG A 75 -7.35 -2.66 -7.87
C ARG A 75 -7.85 -3.50 -6.71
N VAL A 76 -9.06 -4.04 -6.84
CA VAL A 76 -9.70 -4.91 -5.84
C VAL A 76 -10.13 -6.21 -6.52
N MET A 77 -9.78 -7.34 -5.90
CA MET A 77 -10.13 -8.69 -6.34
C MET A 77 -11.44 -9.15 -5.69
N ALA A 78 -12.19 -10.02 -6.36
CA ALA A 78 -13.43 -10.60 -5.84
C ALA A 78 -13.27 -11.37 -4.52
N HIS A 79 -12.06 -11.85 -4.25
CA HIS A 79 -11.71 -12.58 -3.03
C HIS A 79 -11.22 -11.68 -1.88
N GLY A 80 -11.30 -10.35 -2.03
CA GLY A 80 -11.01 -9.41 -0.92
C GLY A 80 -9.55 -8.99 -0.77
N ALA A 81 -8.69 -9.25 -1.76
CA ALA A 81 -7.36 -8.63 -1.80
C ALA A 81 -7.37 -7.36 -2.63
N PHE A 82 -6.46 -6.44 -2.33
CA PHE A 82 -6.29 -5.20 -3.09
C PHE A 82 -4.81 -4.79 -3.17
N TRP A 83 -4.48 -4.00 -4.19
CA TRP A 83 -3.19 -3.33 -4.31
C TRP A 83 -3.38 -2.06 -5.14
N VAL A 84 -2.34 -1.24 -5.20
CA VAL A 84 -2.30 -0.08 -6.08
C VAL A 84 -1.24 -0.31 -7.16
N GLU A 85 -1.58 0.05 -8.40
CA GLU A 85 -0.70 -0.02 -9.56
C GLU A 85 -0.60 1.35 -10.25
N ALA A 86 0.55 1.62 -10.86
CA ALA A 86 0.80 2.82 -11.65
C ALA A 86 1.87 2.55 -12.72
N HIS A 87 2.21 3.56 -13.53
CA HIS A 87 3.16 3.43 -14.63
C HIS A 87 4.18 4.58 -14.65
N PRO A 88 5.50 4.29 -14.68
CA PRO A 88 6.51 5.29 -14.99
C PRO A 88 6.38 5.76 -16.45
N LYS A 89 6.39 7.07 -16.68
CA LYS A 89 6.05 7.67 -18.00
C LYS A 89 6.87 7.18 -19.19
N ASN A 90 8.14 6.85 -19.00
CA ASN A 90 9.09 6.59 -20.09
C ASN A 90 9.51 5.11 -20.18
N CYS A 91 8.71 4.22 -19.61
CA CYS A 91 9.07 2.84 -19.34
C CYS A 91 7.98 1.89 -19.86
N ASP A 92 8.33 0.63 -20.10
CA ASP A 92 7.42 -0.43 -20.56
C ASP A 92 7.02 -1.41 -19.44
N TRP A 93 7.29 -1.06 -18.19
CA TRP A 93 6.86 -1.77 -16.97
C TRP A 93 5.88 -0.94 -16.15
N GLY A 94 5.13 -1.59 -15.26
CA GLY A 94 4.36 -0.95 -14.20
C GLY A 94 5.12 -0.96 -12.87
N VAL A 95 4.59 -0.22 -11.91
CA VAL A 95 4.90 -0.40 -10.49
C VAL A 95 3.62 -0.78 -9.78
N GLU A 96 3.72 -1.68 -8.81
CA GLU A 96 2.58 -2.08 -8.00
C GLU A 96 3.01 -2.29 -6.55
N THR A 97 2.08 -2.08 -5.63
CA THR A 97 2.29 -2.43 -4.22
C THR A 97 2.09 -3.92 -4.03
N GLU A 98 2.62 -4.42 -2.93
CA GLU A 98 2.24 -5.72 -2.39
C GLU A 98 0.72 -5.80 -2.16
N SER A 99 0.19 -7.00 -2.34
CA SER A 99 -1.24 -7.27 -2.22
C SER A 99 -1.63 -7.43 -0.75
N ILE A 100 -2.66 -6.68 -0.33
CA ILE A 100 -3.16 -6.66 1.04
C ILE A 100 -4.53 -7.32 1.11
N ASP A 101 -4.70 -8.21 2.09
CA ASP A 101 -6.01 -8.73 2.45
C ASP A 101 -6.85 -7.67 3.20
N MET A 102 -8.06 -7.39 2.70
CA MET A 102 -8.93 -6.36 3.26
C MET A 102 -9.35 -6.64 4.70
N ASP A 103 -9.62 -7.90 5.04
CA ASP A 103 -10.04 -8.29 6.40
C ASP A 103 -8.89 -8.11 7.39
N LEU A 104 -7.67 -8.43 6.96
CA LEU A 104 -6.46 -8.19 7.73
C LEU A 104 -6.23 -6.69 7.97
N LEU A 105 -6.32 -5.85 6.93
CA LEU A 105 -6.20 -4.39 7.09
C LEU A 105 -7.26 -3.86 8.06
N LEU A 106 -8.52 -4.26 7.89
CA LEU A 106 -9.62 -3.84 8.76
C LEU A 106 -9.36 -4.21 10.22
N LYS A 107 -8.90 -5.42 10.46
CA LYS A 107 -8.57 -5.90 11.80
C LYS A 107 -7.47 -5.04 12.44
N VAL A 108 -6.38 -4.80 11.72
CA VAL A 108 -5.25 -4.00 12.22
C VAL A 108 -5.68 -2.56 12.51
N VAL A 109 -6.41 -1.94 11.58
CA VAL A 109 -6.91 -0.57 11.71
C VAL A 109 -7.90 -0.42 12.89
N GLN A 110 -8.69 -1.45 13.19
CA GLN A 110 -9.62 -1.44 14.33
C GLN A 110 -8.95 -1.74 15.67
N GLU A 111 -7.96 -2.64 15.68
CA GLU A 111 -7.23 -3.03 16.89
C GLU A 111 -6.23 -1.95 17.36
N GLY A 112 -5.79 -1.10 16.43
CA GLY A 112 -4.86 0.01 16.69
C GLY A 112 -3.41 -0.45 16.82
N GLU A 113 -2.56 0.41 17.39
CA GLU A 113 -1.17 0.08 17.75
C GLU A 113 -1.13 -0.99 18.85
N LYS A 114 -1.21 -2.24 18.42
CA LYS A 114 -0.93 -3.42 19.23
C LYS A 114 0.17 -4.21 18.57
N ASP A 115 0.90 -4.94 19.39
CA ASP A 115 1.82 -5.96 18.90
C ASP A 115 1.02 -7.00 18.09
N LEU A 116 1.27 -7.05 16.78
CA LEU A 116 0.63 -7.97 15.84
C LEU A 116 1.35 -9.33 15.80
N GLY A 117 2.43 -9.48 16.56
CA GLY A 117 3.31 -10.64 16.59
C GLY A 117 4.30 -10.66 15.42
N GLU A 118 5.43 -11.33 15.64
CA GLU A 118 6.54 -11.43 14.67
C GLU A 118 6.13 -12.05 13.33
N SER A 119 5.06 -12.86 13.31
CA SER A 119 4.56 -13.51 12.08
C SER A 119 3.62 -12.64 11.24
N SER A 120 3.30 -11.41 11.67
CA SER A 120 2.49 -10.51 10.86
C SER A 120 3.31 -9.89 9.74
N ASP A 121 2.72 -9.64 8.57
CA ASP A 121 3.32 -8.81 7.52
C ASP A 121 3.18 -7.30 7.82
N PHE A 122 2.47 -6.96 8.90
CA PHE A 122 2.29 -5.60 9.38
C PHE A 122 3.25 -5.25 10.53
N ARG A 123 3.79 -4.03 10.51
CA ARG A 123 4.63 -3.46 11.57
C ARG A 123 4.23 -2.03 11.89
N TRP A 124 4.19 -1.70 13.18
CA TRP A 124 4.04 -0.32 13.63
C TRP A 124 5.41 0.28 13.90
N SER A 125 5.71 1.45 13.33
CA SER A 125 6.87 2.27 13.69
C SER A 125 6.51 3.75 13.57
N ASN A 126 6.93 4.56 14.55
CA ASN A 126 6.80 6.02 14.54
C ASN A 126 5.39 6.55 14.17
N GLY A 127 4.33 5.86 14.62
CA GLY A 127 2.93 6.24 14.35
C GLY A 127 2.43 5.92 12.93
N ARG A 128 3.19 5.14 12.17
CA ARG A 128 2.85 4.65 10.83
C ARG A 128 2.72 3.13 10.83
N LEU A 129 1.89 2.62 9.94
CA LEU A 129 1.71 1.20 9.71
C LEU A 129 2.45 0.81 8.43
N PHE A 130 3.33 -0.17 8.51
CA PHE A 130 4.10 -0.70 7.39
C PHE A 130 3.56 -2.07 7.02
N PHE A 131 3.45 -2.35 5.72
CA PHE A 131 3.09 -3.65 5.19
C PHE A 131 4.11 -4.12 4.17
N ALA A 132 4.68 -5.30 4.41
CA ALA A 132 5.43 -6.04 3.41
C ALA A 132 5.50 -7.53 3.80
N PRO A 133 5.47 -8.46 2.85
CA PRO A 133 5.53 -9.88 3.16
C PRO A 133 6.78 -10.30 3.94
N GLY A 134 6.60 -11.16 4.93
CA GLY A 134 7.67 -11.75 5.72
C GLY A 134 8.50 -10.72 6.49
N ALA A 135 9.83 -10.77 6.36
CA ALA A 135 10.73 -9.83 7.02
C ALA A 135 10.84 -8.47 6.27
N GLY A 136 10.08 -8.27 5.20
CA GLY A 136 10.18 -7.07 4.37
C GLY A 136 9.80 -5.78 5.09
N ALA A 137 8.92 -5.86 6.09
CA ALA A 137 8.41 -4.67 6.77
C ALA A 137 9.48 -4.02 7.65
N ASP A 138 10.31 -4.84 8.31
CA ASP A 138 11.42 -4.36 9.14
C ASP A 138 12.50 -3.70 8.25
N TYR A 139 12.84 -4.32 7.11
CA TYR A 139 13.75 -3.73 6.11
C TYR A 139 13.22 -2.40 5.55
N LEU A 140 11.91 -2.32 5.26
CA LEU A 140 11.29 -1.10 4.75
C LEU A 140 11.33 0.04 5.77
N ILE A 141 11.16 -0.27 7.05
CA ILE A 141 11.31 0.69 8.15
C ILE A 141 12.74 1.21 8.19
N GLU A 142 13.73 0.32 8.25
CA GLU A 142 15.15 0.68 8.29
C GLU A 142 15.52 1.58 7.11
N LYS A 143 15.13 1.20 5.89
CA LYS A 143 15.40 1.98 4.67
C LYS A 143 14.81 3.39 4.72
N ILE A 144 13.54 3.53 5.11
CA ILE A 144 12.87 4.85 5.18
C ILE A 144 13.47 5.72 6.28
N GLU A 145 13.91 5.12 7.38
CA GLU A 145 14.59 5.83 8.47
C GLU A 145 15.98 6.32 8.02
N GLU A 146 16.76 5.49 7.33
CA GLU A 146 18.06 5.86 6.74
C GLU A 146 17.91 6.99 5.70
N ASP A 147 16.97 6.87 4.75
CA ASP A 147 16.71 7.89 3.73
C ASP A 147 16.21 9.22 4.33
N GLY A 148 15.55 9.16 5.49
CA GLY A 148 15.03 10.32 6.22
C GLY A 148 16.10 11.10 7.00
N GLU A 149 17.20 10.45 7.40
CA GLU A 149 18.31 11.09 8.13
C GLU A 149 19.24 11.91 7.21
N GLU A 150 19.39 11.51 5.92
CA GLU A 150 20.29 12.17 4.97
C GLU A 150 19.89 13.61 4.57
N VAL A 151 18.67 14.07 4.91
CA VAL A 151 18.16 15.42 4.56
C VAL A 151 18.39 16.45 5.68
N SER A 152 19.02 16.07 6.79
CA SER A 152 19.14 16.94 7.99
C SER A 152 20.46 17.71 8.15
N ASP A 153 21.40 17.57 7.20
CA ASP A 153 22.68 18.28 7.19
C ASP A 153 22.72 19.41 6.14
N GLU A 154 21.92 20.47 6.33
CA GLU A 154 22.12 21.79 5.69
C GLU A 154 22.16 22.94 6.71
#